data_AF-A0A2A6F5V1-F1
#
_entry.id   AF-A0A2A6F5V1-F1
#
_cell.length_a   1.000
_cell.length_b   1.000
_cell.length_c   1.000
_cell.angle_alpha   90.00
_cell.angle_beta   90.00
_cell.angle_gamma   90.00
#
_symmetry.space_group_name_H-M   'P 1'
#
loop_
_entity.id
_entity.type
_entity.pdbx_description
1 polymer ?
#
loop_
_entity_poly.entity_id
_entity_poly.type
_entity_poly.pdbx_seq_one_letter_code
_entity_poly.pdbx_strand_id
1 'polypeptide(L)'
;MTAFLEGNEDPRTVLVAREIGAIFDADIVGWAGVHTAPPDYADDPDYLQLVRCNPRNALALGKVHGLLKSLIERRFPDFNEKSLETGEIARKSFLRRLRAYLQGDIEPIQVCRMASLIEQTYEYPHWLGDLYNACDWVDERTTREQASHLRDAIEQILADNGESQAYGSK
;
A
#
# COMPACT_ATOMS: atom_id res chain seq x y z
N MET A 1 -8.19 4.02 -15.58
CA MET A 1 -7.49 3.69 -14.33
C MET A 1 -8.52 3.25 -13.32
N THR A 2 -8.42 2.00 -12.88
CA THR A 2 -9.20 1.48 -11.75
C THR A 2 -8.55 1.98 -10.46
N ALA A 3 -9.35 2.41 -9.48
CA ALA A 3 -8.79 2.84 -8.19
C ALA A 3 -8.09 1.65 -7.51
N PHE A 4 -6.90 1.86 -6.94
CA PHE A 4 -6.19 0.81 -6.22
C PHE A 4 -6.91 0.41 -4.92
N LEU A 5 -7.56 1.38 -4.27
CA LEU A 5 -8.39 1.16 -3.09
C LEU A 5 -9.86 1.10 -3.48
N GLU A 6 -10.58 0.16 -2.88
CA GLU A 6 -12.03 0.06 -2.96
C GLU A 6 -12.68 0.83 -1.80
N GLY A 7 -13.92 1.31 -1.98
CA GLY A 7 -14.63 2.05 -0.93
C GLY A 7 -15.03 1.21 0.29
N ASN A 8 -14.83 -0.10 0.26
CA ASN A 8 -15.03 -1.00 1.39
C ASN A 8 -13.75 -1.25 2.21
N GLU A 9 -12.59 -0.74 1.77
CA GLU A 9 -11.32 -0.98 2.44
C GLU A 9 -11.32 -0.40 3.85
N ASP A 10 -10.84 -1.18 4.81
CA ASP A 10 -10.69 -0.77 6.21
C ASP A 10 -9.58 0.29 6.33
N PRO A 11 -9.74 1.33 7.18
CA PRO A 11 -8.73 2.37 7.37
C PRO A 11 -7.35 1.80 7.75
N ARG A 12 -7.28 0.69 8.49
CA ARG A 12 -6.02 0.00 8.80
C ARG A 12 -5.36 -0.52 7.53
N THR A 13 -6.11 -1.12 6.60
CA THR A 13 -5.59 -1.55 5.30
C THR A 13 -5.04 -0.37 4.50
N VAL A 14 -5.75 0.76 4.52
CA VAL A 14 -5.30 2.00 3.84
C VAL A 14 -4.00 2.52 4.46
N LEU A 15 -3.90 2.53 5.79
CA LEU A 15 -2.67 2.95 6.47
C LEU A 15 -1.51 2.02 6.12
N VAL A 16 -1.71 0.71 6.19
CA VAL A 16 -0.66 -0.28 5.87
C VAL A 16 -0.20 -0.15 4.44
N ALA A 17 -1.12 0.00 3.48
CA ALA A 17 -0.78 0.25 2.08
C ALA A 17 0.04 1.54 1.92
N ARG A 18 -0.23 2.57 2.74
CA ARG A 18 0.53 3.83 2.73
C ARG A 18 1.91 3.68 3.33
N GLU A 19 2.06 2.94 4.44
CA GLU A 19 3.34 2.70 5.12
C GLU A 19 4.32 1.93 4.23
N ILE A 20 3.82 0.96 3.45
CA ILE A 20 4.65 0.22 2.50
C ILE A 20 4.86 0.94 1.17
N GLY A 21 4.33 2.15 1.00
CA GLY A 21 4.45 2.93 -0.24
C GLY A 21 3.63 2.41 -1.44
N ALA A 22 2.67 1.51 -1.21
CA ALA A 22 1.78 1.02 -2.27
C ALA A 22 0.78 2.08 -2.74
N ILE A 23 0.53 3.11 -1.92
CA ILE A 23 -0.33 4.26 -2.23
C ILE A 23 0.31 5.58 -1.76
N PHE A 24 -0.24 6.69 -2.23
CA PHE A 24 0.13 8.06 -1.82
C PHE A 24 -1.02 8.72 -1.04
N ASP A 25 -0.73 9.88 -0.45
CA ASP A 25 -1.73 10.65 0.30
C ASP A 25 -2.96 11.02 -0.54
N ALA A 26 -2.79 11.21 -1.85
CA ALA A 26 -3.90 11.48 -2.76
C ALA A 26 -4.85 10.29 -2.90
N ASP A 27 -4.33 9.06 -2.83
CA ASP A 27 -5.13 7.84 -2.87
C ASP A 27 -5.94 7.67 -1.58
N ILE A 28 -5.42 8.09 -0.43
CA ILE A 28 -6.17 8.10 0.85
C ILE A 28 -7.37 9.04 0.75
N VAL A 29 -7.20 10.24 0.18
CA VAL A 29 -8.32 11.17 -0.06
C VAL A 29 -9.31 10.57 -1.04
N GLY A 30 -8.83 9.94 -2.12
CA GLY A 30 -9.66 9.23 -3.09
C GLY A 30 -10.51 8.14 -2.45
N TRP A 31 -9.90 7.32 -1.59
CA TRP A 31 -10.60 6.30 -0.79
C TRP A 31 -11.63 6.95 0.14
N ALA A 32 -11.25 7.95 0.93
CA ALA A 32 -12.15 8.59 1.89
C ALA A 32 -13.40 9.16 1.21
N GLY A 33 -13.28 9.69 -0.01
CA GLY A 33 -14.40 10.22 -0.80
C GLY A 33 -15.40 9.18 -1.29
N VAL A 34 -15.03 7.89 -1.34
CA VAL A 34 -15.92 6.78 -1.75
C VAL A 34 -16.18 5.78 -0.62
N HIS A 35 -15.48 5.93 0.51
CA HIS A 35 -15.57 5.02 1.64
C HIS A 35 -16.87 5.24 2.41
N THR A 36 -17.59 4.17 2.68
CA THR A 36 -18.78 4.21 3.55
C THR A 36 -18.37 3.81 4.96
N ALA A 37 -17.98 4.81 5.76
CA ALA A 37 -17.56 4.56 7.14
C ALA A 37 -18.70 3.95 7.99
N PRO A 38 -18.41 2.89 8.76
CA PRO A 38 -19.30 2.39 9.81
C PRO A 38 -19.59 3.46 10.87
N PRO A 39 -20.74 3.37 11.57
CA PRO A 39 -21.12 4.33 12.62
C PRO A 39 -20.05 4.55 13.69
N ASP A 40 -19.22 3.55 13.96
CA ASP A 40 -18.18 3.57 15.01
C ASP A 40 -17.12 4.67 14.81
N TYR A 41 -16.92 5.14 13.57
CA TYR A 41 -16.01 6.24 13.27
C TYR A 41 -16.48 7.19 12.16
N ALA A 42 -17.71 7.05 11.66
CA ALA A 42 -18.26 7.92 10.62
C ALA A 42 -18.25 9.42 11.01
N ASP A 43 -18.44 9.72 12.31
CA ASP A 43 -18.42 11.09 12.85
C ASP A 43 -17.06 11.49 13.44
N ASP A 44 -16.01 10.69 13.23
CA ASP A 44 -14.68 11.01 13.75
C ASP A 44 -14.11 12.28 13.05
N PRO A 45 -13.60 13.27 13.81
CA PRO A 45 -13.18 14.54 13.25
C PRO A 45 -12.03 14.42 12.24
N ASP A 46 -11.12 13.45 12.40
CA ASP A 46 -10.03 13.26 11.44
C ASP A 46 -10.53 12.55 10.19
N TYR A 47 -11.45 11.59 10.33
CA TYR A 47 -12.11 10.98 9.17
C TYR A 47 -12.89 12.03 8.35
N LEU A 48 -13.68 12.88 9.01
CA LEU A 48 -14.42 13.96 8.33
C LEU A 48 -13.47 14.96 7.63
N GLN A 49 -12.28 15.21 8.19
CA GLN A 49 -11.26 16.02 7.53
C GLN A 49 -10.66 15.32 6.30
N LEU A 50 -10.45 14.00 6.34
CA LEU A 50 -10.02 13.22 5.18
C LEU A 50 -11.04 13.32 4.04
N VAL A 51 -12.34 13.14 4.33
CA VAL A 51 -13.44 13.23 3.36
C VAL A 51 -13.52 14.63 2.73
N ARG A 52 -13.28 15.68 3.51
CA ARG A 52 -13.34 17.08 3.05
C ARG A 52 -12.03 17.58 2.45
N CYS A 53 -10.97 16.77 2.48
CA CYS A 53 -9.66 17.17 1.99
C CYS A 53 -9.71 17.47 0.49
N ASN A 54 -9.16 18.62 0.09
CA ASN A 54 -8.96 18.92 -1.31
C ASN A 54 -7.58 18.40 -1.75
N PRO A 55 -7.50 17.37 -2.62
CA PRO A 55 -6.23 16.78 -3.03
C PRO A 55 -5.34 17.74 -3.84
N ARG A 56 -5.89 18.86 -4.35
CA ARG A 56 -5.12 19.90 -5.06
C ARG A 56 -4.45 20.89 -4.11
N ASN A 57 -4.74 20.83 -2.81
CA ASN A 57 -4.09 21.67 -1.81
C ASN A 57 -2.94 20.87 -1.16
N ALA A 58 -1.69 21.18 -1.56
CA ALA A 58 -0.51 20.48 -1.06
C ALA A 58 -0.36 20.51 0.46
N LEU A 59 -0.73 21.62 1.12
CA LEU A 59 -0.67 21.73 2.58
C LEU A 59 -1.70 20.83 3.27
N ALA A 60 -2.91 20.72 2.70
CA ALA A 60 -3.92 19.80 3.21
C ALA A 60 -3.49 18.34 2.97
N LEU A 61 -2.95 18.05 1.79
CA LEU A 61 -2.48 16.73 1.42
C LEU A 61 -1.37 16.23 2.36
N GLY A 62 -0.41 17.09 2.73
CA GLY A 62 0.65 16.74 3.67
C GLY A 62 0.19 16.41 5.11
N LYS A 63 -1.10 16.65 5.44
CA LYS A 63 -1.69 16.28 6.74
C LYS A 63 -2.47 14.96 6.70
N VAL A 64 -2.80 14.46 5.51
CA VAL A 64 -3.69 13.31 5.31
C VAL A 64 -3.16 12.07 6.02
N HIS A 65 -1.86 11.81 5.93
CA HIS A 65 -1.25 10.67 6.61
C HIS A 65 -1.41 10.75 8.14
N GLY A 66 -1.17 11.92 8.73
CA GLY A 66 -1.34 12.15 10.16
C GLY A 66 -2.79 11.99 10.61
N LEU A 67 -3.75 12.51 9.83
CA LEU A 67 -5.18 12.34 10.10
C LEU A 67 -5.59 10.86 10.13
N LEU A 68 -5.10 10.06 9.17
CA LEU A 68 -5.39 8.62 9.13
C LEU A 68 -4.77 7.89 10.32
N LYS A 69 -3.52 8.21 10.70
CA LYS A 69 -2.89 7.65 11.90
C LYS A 69 -3.68 7.97 13.17
N SER A 70 -4.04 9.24 13.37
CA SER A 70 -4.80 9.67 14.54
C SER A 70 -6.21 9.07 14.61
N LEU A 71 -6.87 8.86 13.47
CA LEU A 71 -8.11 8.07 13.41
C LEU A 71 -7.88 6.64 13.92
N ILE A 72 -6.84 5.98 13.44
CA ILE A 72 -6.54 4.58 13.78
C ILE A 72 -6.18 4.43 15.25
N GLU A 73 -5.31 5.28 15.77
CA GLU A 73 -4.92 5.30 17.19
C GLU A 73 -6.14 5.42 18.12
N ARG A 74 -7.16 6.21 17.74
CA ARG A 74 -8.36 6.40 18.55
C ARG A 74 -9.38 5.28 18.41
N ARG A 75 -9.57 4.74 17.21
CA ARG A 75 -10.68 3.83 16.88
C ARG A 75 -10.29 2.36 16.85
N PHE A 76 -9.00 2.08 16.72
CA PHE A 76 -8.44 0.74 16.64
C PHE A 76 -7.23 0.63 17.58
N PRO A 77 -7.43 0.76 18.91
CA PRO A 77 -6.33 0.83 19.88
C PRO A 77 -5.46 -0.45 19.93
N ASP A 78 -6.02 -1.58 19.50
CA ASP A 78 -5.31 -2.87 19.42
C ASP A 78 -4.48 -3.03 18.13
N PHE A 79 -4.54 -2.05 17.21
CA PHE A 79 -3.78 -2.09 15.97
C PHE A 79 -2.27 -1.98 16.24
N ASN A 80 -1.51 -2.90 15.65
CA ASN A 80 -0.06 -2.93 15.73
C ASN A 80 0.53 -3.11 14.33
N GLU A 81 1.21 -2.07 13.84
CA GLU A 81 1.83 -2.00 12.51
C GLU A 81 2.86 -3.13 12.25
N LYS A 82 3.43 -3.73 13.31
CA LYS A 82 4.43 -4.80 13.22
C LYS A 82 3.88 -6.20 13.50
N SER A 83 2.57 -6.33 13.68
CA SER A 83 1.93 -7.63 13.90
C SER A 83 1.98 -8.51 12.64
N LEU A 84 1.91 -9.83 12.83
CA LEU A 84 1.78 -10.79 11.72
C LEU A 84 0.54 -10.52 10.86
N GLU A 85 -0.58 -10.15 11.49
CA GLU A 85 -1.81 -9.78 10.79
C GLU A 85 -1.58 -8.59 9.85
N THR A 86 -0.88 -7.57 10.35
CA THR A 86 -0.54 -6.39 9.54
C THR A 86 0.46 -6.73 8.44
N GLY A 87 1.40 -7.65 8.69
CA GLY A 87 2.29 -8.21 7.66
C GLY A 87 1.51 -8.89 6.51
N GLU A 88 0.43 -9.63 6.81
CA GLU A 88 -0.41 -10.23 5.76
C GLU A 88 -1.22 -9.17 4.97
N ILE A 89 -1.67 -8.10 5.63
CA ILE A 89 -2.32 -6.96 4.94
C ILE A 89 -1.32 -6.26 4.01
N ALA A 90 -0.10 -6.04 4.49
CA ALA A 90 1.00 -5.47 3.71
C ALA A 90 1.31 -6.34 2.49
N ARG A 91 1.46 -7.65 2.69
CA ARG A 91 1.70 -8.62 1.61
C ARG A 91 0.60 -8.56 0.55
N LYS A 92 -0.67 -8.60 0.94
CA LYS A 92 -1.80 -8.51 -0.01
C LYS A 92 -1.77 -7.20 -0.81
N SER A 93 -1.52 -6.08 -0.13
CA SER A 93 -1.44 -4.75 -0.76
C SER A 93 -0.26 -4.67 -1.73
N PHE A 94 0.90 -5.18 -1.34
CA PHE A 94 2.09 -5.30 -2.17
C PHE A 94 1.82 -6.10 -3.44
N LEU A 95 1.29 -7.33 -3.31
CA LEU A 95 0.98 -8.19 -4.47
C LEU A 95 -0.08 -7.57 -5.39
N ARG A 96 -1.09 -6.88 -4.82
CA ARG A 96 -2.04 -6.11 -5.63
C ARG A 96 -1.34 -5.01 -6.43
N ARG A 97 -0.36 -4.33 -5.83
CA ARG A 97 0.38 -3.24 -6.49
C ARG A 97 1.29 -3.76 -7.59
N LEU A 98 1.92 -4.92 -7.39
CA LEU A 98 2.67 -5.62 -8.43
C LEU A 98 1.80 -5.96 -9.66
N ARG A 99 0.57 -6.43 -9.46
CA ARG A 99 -0.37 -6.68 -10.57
C ARG A 99 -0.73 -5.39 -11.32
N ALA A 100 -0.93 -4.28 -10.61
CA ALA A 100 -1.16 -2.98 -11.22
C ALA A 100 0.04 -2.53 -12.08
N TYR A 101 1.28 -2.81 -11.64
CA TYR A 101 2.45 -2.60 -12.48
C TYR A 101 2.37 -3.43 -13.75
N LEU A 102 2.10 -4.73 -13.69
CA LEU A 102 2.02 -5.57 -14.90
C LEU A 102 0.95 -5.09 -15.89
N GLN A 103 -0.12 -4.46 -15.40
CA GLN A 103 -1.23 -3.92 -16.18
C GLN A 103 -0.96 -2.56 -16.84
N GLY A 104 0.10 -1.85 -16.48
CA GLY A 104 0.38 -0.52 -17.03
C GLY A 104 -0.01 0.65 -16.14
N ASP A 105 -0.58 0.39 -14.95
CA ASP A 105 -1.21 1.44 -14.15
C ASP A 105 -0.22 2.27 -13.32
N ILE A 106 1.01 1.77 -13.13
CA ILE A 106 2.04 2.42 -12.32
C ILE A 106 3.43 2.31 -12.95
N GLU A 107 4.31 3.23 -12.57
CA GLU A 107 5.67 3.35 -13.05
C GLU A 107 6.68 2.51 -12.23
N PRO A 108 7.84 2.14 -12.82
CA PRO A 108 8.88 1.34 -12.15
C PRO A 108 9.26 1.85 -10.76
N ILE A 109 9.50 3.16 -10.64
CA ILE A 109 9.91 3.78 -9.38
C ILE A 109 8.85 3.63 -8.27
N GLN A 110 7.57 3.57 -8.63
CA GLN A 110 6.50 3.39 -7.65
C GLN A 110 6.51 1.97 -7.06
N VAL A 111 6.96 0.97 -7.83
CA VAL A 111 7.18 -0.38 -7.32
C VAL A 111 8.42 -0.41 -6.43
N CYS A 112 9.53 0.14 -6.91
CA CYS A 112 10.83 0.04 -6.22
C CYS A 112 10.88 0.77 -4.88
N ARG A 113 10.10 1.85 -4.72
CA ARG A 113 9.96 2.53 -3.43
C ARG A 113 9.39 1.62 -2.33
N MET A 114 8.59 0.61 -2.68
CA MET A 114 8.00 -0.29 -1.69
C MET A 114 9.04 -1.18 -1.01
N ALA A 115 10.09 -1.61 -1.72
CA ALA A 115 11.05 -2.59 -1.21
C ALA A 115 11.69 -2.13 0.11
N SER A 116 12.30 -0.93 0.11
CA SER A 116 12.96 -0.39 1.30
C SER A 116 12.01 -0.19 2.50
N LEU A 117 10.76 0.22 2.25
CA LEU A 117 9.77 0.44 3.30
C LEU A 117 9.31 -0.88 3.91
N ILE A 118 9.12 -1.90 3.08
CA ILE A 118 8.76 -3.26 3.52
C ILE A 118 9.90 -3.87 4.34
N GLU A 119 11.15 -3.78 3.88
CA GLU A 119 12.30 -4.33 4.60
C GLU A 119 12.48 -3.71 5.98
N GLN A 120 12.36 -2.39 6.08
CA GLN A 120 12.49 -1.66 7.34
C GLN A 120 11.37 -2.01 8.33
N THR A 121 10.17 -2.29 7.82
CA THR A 121 8.98 -2.54 8.66
C THR A 121 8.86 -4.00 9.10
N TYR A 122 9.16 -4.93 8.19
CA TYR A 122 8.89 -6.37 8.36
C TYR A 122 10.13 -7.26 8.31
N GLU A 123 11.33 -6.67 8.46
CA GLU A 123 12.61 -7.40 8.59
C GLU A 123 12.85 -8.41 7.45
N TYR A 124 12.84 -7.93 6.20
CA TYR A 124 13.07 -8.76 5.00
C TYR A 124 12.11 -9.96 4.87
N PRO A 125 10.80 -9.72 4.72
CA PRO A 125 9.85 -10.80 4.66
C PRO A 125 10.02 -11.63 3.39
N HIS A 126 9.89 -12.96 3.50
CA HIS A 126 10.07 -13.90 2.38
C HIS A 126 9.19 -13.58 1.16
N TRP A 127 8.01 -13.01 1.37
CA TRP A 127 7.08 -12.65 0.30
C TRP A 127 7.51 -11.44 -0.54
N LEU A 128 8.51 -10.66 -0.09
CA LEU A 128 9.11 -9.58 -0.87
C LEU A 128 9.95 -10.12 -2.05
N GLY A 129 10.46 -11.35 -1.92
CA GLY A 129 11.34 -11.98 -2.90
C GLY A 129 12.60 -11.15 -3.16
N ASP A 130 13.05 -11.13 -4.41
CA ASP A 130 14.29 -10.46 -4.83
C ASP A 130 14.04 -9.03 -5.37
N LEU A 131 12.96 -8.37 -4.92
CA LEU A 131 12.55 -7.07 -5.47
C LEU A 131 13.62 -5.99 -5.29
N TYR A 132 14.36 -6.00 -4.17
CA TYR A 132 15.43 -5.04 -3.91
C TYR A 132 16.47 -5.05 -5.03
N ASN A 133 17.02 -6.22 -5.35
CA ASN A 133 18.04 -6.37 -6.39
C ASN A 133 17.47 -6.06 -7.78
N ALA A 134 16.21 -6.42 -8.03
CA ALA A 134 15.53 -6.06 -9.27
C ALA A 134 15.39 -4.53 -9.45
N CYS A 135 15.46 -3.76 -8.37
CA CYS A 135 15.31 -2.31 -8.37
C CYS A 135 16.63 -1.51 -8.40
N ASP A 136 17.78 -2.16 -8.38
CA ASP A 136 19.11 -1.51 -8.33
C ASP A 136 19.37 -0.51 -9.47
N TRP A 137 18.72 -0.70 -10.62
CA TRP A 137 18.93 0.11 -11.83
C TRP A 137 17.76 1.03 -12.16
N VAL A 138 16.83 1.21 -11.22
CA VAL A 138 15.59 1.96 -11.42
C VAL A 138 15.65 3.30 -10.69
N ASP A 139 15.47 4.38 -11.43
CA ASP A 139 15.34 5.75 -10.90
C ASP A 139 14.02 6.40 -11.33
N GLU A 140 13.84 7.68 -11.00
CA GLU A 140 12.61 8.43 -11.31
C GLU A 140 12.36 8.66 -12.81
N ARG A 141 13.36 8.42 -13.66
CA ARG A 141 13.32 8.61 -15.11
C ARG A 141 13.28 7.30 -15.88
N THR A 142 13.56 6.17 -15.22
CA THR A 142 13.50 4.85 -15.83
C THR A 142 12.09 4.56 -16.34
N THR A 143 11.96 4.37 -17.66
CA THR A 143 10.68 3.99 -18.27
C THR A 143 10.41 2.49 -18.09
N ARG A 144 9.17 2.08 -18.31
CA ARG A 144 8.78 0.66 -18.27
C ARG A 144 9.53 -0.20 -19.28
N GLU A 145 9.84 0.34 -20.46
CA GLU A 145 10.60 -0.36 -21.49
C GLU A 145 12.04 -0.59 -21.05
N GLN A 146 12.65 0.37 -20.34
CA GLN A 146 13.99 0.24 -19.78
C GLN A 146 14.01 -0.72 -18.58
N ALA A 147 12.94 -0.75 -17.80
CA ALA A 147 12.75 -1.64 -16.66
C ALA A 147 12.08 -2.98 -17.04
N SER A 148 12.37 -3.53 -18.23
CA SER A 148 11.76 -4.78 -18.67
C SER A 148 12.05 -5.95 -17.72
N HIS A 149 13.22 -5.96 -17.08
CA HIS A 149 13.62 -6.94 -16.07
C HIS A 149 12.72 -6.96 -14.83
N LEU A 150 12.10 -5.82 -14.46
CA LEU A 150 11.15 -5.78 -13.35
C LEU A 150 9.94 -6.69 -13.60
N ARG A 151 9.52 -6.84 -14.87
CA ARG A 151 8.40 -7.73 -15.20
C ARG A 151 8.70 -9.16 -14.76
N ASP A 152 9.84 -9.69 -15.15
CA ASP A 152 10.22 -11.07 -14.88
C ASP A 152 10.35 -11.31 -13.37
N ALA A 153 11.00 -10.38 -12.65
CA ALA A 153 11.12 -10.44 -11.19
C ALA A 153 9.74 -10.41 -10.50
N ILE A 154 8.84 -9.53 -10.95
CA ILE A 154 7.49 -9.42 -10.40
C ILE A 154 6.65 -10.67 -10.68
N GLU A 155 6.73 -11.21 -11.89
CA GLU A 155 6.03 -12.45 -12.25
C GLU A 155 6.51 -13.62 -11.38
N GLN A 156 7.81 -13.72 -11.10
CA GLN A 156 8.37 -14.70 -10.16
C GLN A 156 7.85 -14.49 -8.73
N ILE A 157 7.89 -13.26 -8.21
CA ILE A 157 7.38 -12.94 -6.85
C ILE A 157 5.90 -13.32 -6.73
N LEU A 158 5.09 -13.04 -7.75
CA LEU A 158 3.67 -13.38 -7.77
C LEU A 158 3.45 -14.91 -7.79
N ALA A 159 4.29 -15.66 -8.51
CA ALA A 159 4.25 -17.12 -8.53
C ALA A 159 4.57 -17.71 -7.15
N ASP A 160 5.67 -17.29 -6.53
CA ASP A 160 6.14 -17.78 -5.22
C ASP A 160 5.10 -17.49 -4.10
N ASN A 161 4.43 -16.33 -4.20
CA ASN A 161 3.36 -15.95 -3.29
C ASN A 161 2.02 -16.66 -3.56
N GLY A 162 1.82 -17.19 -4.76
CA GLY A 162 0.67 -18.01 -5.15
C GLY A 162 0.77 -19.44 -4.65
N GLU A 163 1.98 -20.00 -4.55
CA GLU A 163 2.22 -21.35 -4.03
C GLU A 163 2.33 -21.41 -2.49
N SER A 164 2.55 -20.27 -1.83
CA SER A 164 2.70 -20.20 -0.37
C SER A 164 1.40 -20.42 0.44
N GLN A 165 0.23 -20.59 -0.19
CA GLN A 165 -1.01 -20.98 0.53
C GLN A 165 -1.16 -22.49 0.76
N ALA A 166 -0.23 -23.33 0.28
CA ALA A 166 -0.36 -24.79 0.35
C ALA A 166 0.36 -25.48 1.52
N TYR A 167 1.18 -24.78 2.32
CA TYR A 167 1.95 -25.40 3.41
C TYR A 167 1.67 -24.75 4.76
N GLY A 168 0.60 -25.22 5.40
CA GLY A 168 0.22 -24.81 6.76
C GLY A 168 -0.96 -25.60 7.31
N SER A 169 -0.96 -26.92 7.14
CA SER A 169 -1.84 -27.82 7.88
C SER A 169 -1.12 -29.15 8.09
N LYS A 170 -0.53 -29.28 9.28
CA LYS A 170 -0.41 -30.51 10.06
C LYS A 170 -0.03 -30.15 11.49
#